data_AF-A0A7S1GD62-F1
#
_entry.id   AF-A0A7S1GD62-F1
#
_cell.length_a   1.000
_cell.length_b   1.000
_cell.length_c   1.000
_cell.angle_alpha   90.00
_cell.angle_beta   90.00
_cell.angle_gamma   90.00
#
_symmetry.space_group_name_H-M   'P 1'
#
loop_
_entity.id
_entity.type
_entity.pdbx_description
1 polymer ?
#
loop_
_entity_poly.entity_id
_entity_poly.type
_entity_poly.pdbx_seq_one_letter_code
_entity_poly.pdbx_strand_id
1 'polypeptide(L)'
;VAMCLLSIALARHPVFHFVAAFNRDEDTTRGLSAPPAVDDKGVLCGIDGASGGTWLGVNTRTGLFTAILNHDDGASEAVSAPPSGSGERLSRGQLVRRVLEGGAAVDAVDEWRRYPGYNL
;
A
#
# COMPACT_ATOMS: atom_id res chain seq x y z
N VAL A 1 13.63 -8.87 11.24
CA VAL A 1 12.15 -8.95 11.30
C VAL A 1 11.65 -7.66 10.67
N ALA A 2 11.01 -7.74 9.49
CA ALA A 2 10.42 -6.56 8.87
C ALA A 2 9.02 -6.35 9.49
N MET A 3 8.84 -5.33 10.33
CA MET A 3 7.58 -5.02 11.00
C MET A 3 6.96 -3.74 10.45
N CYS A 4 6.12 -3.87 9.42
CA CYS A 4 5.13 -2.84 9.15
C CYS A 4 4.10 -2.83 10.29
N LEU A 5 3.78 -1.66 10.82
CA LEU A 5 2.79 -1.48 11.88
C LEU A 5 1.73 -0.49 11.42
N LEU A 6 0.46 -0.88 11.56
CA LEU A 6 -0.68 0.03 11.43
C LEU A 6 -1.41 0.11 12.77
N SER A 7 -1.49 1.32 13.33
CA SER A 7 -2.24 1.62 14.54
C SER A 7 -3.40 2.54 14.20
N ILE A 8 -4.61 2.19 14.63
CA ILE A 8 -5.83 2.96 14.40
C ILE A 8 -6.49 3.28 15.73
N ALA A 9 -6.88 4.55 15.91
CA ALA A 9 -7.70 5.00 17.02
C ALA A 9 -9.00 5.64 16.48
N LEU A 10 -10.13 5.04 16.85
CA LEU A 10 -11.47 5.50 16.46
C LEU A 10 -12.16 6.18 17.63
N ALA A 11 -12.61 7.42 17.41
CA ALA A 11 -13.33 8.24 18.39
C ALA A 11 -12.60 8.33 19.76
N ARG A 12 -11.27 8.34 19.76
CA ARG A 12 -10.44 8.43 20.98
C ARG A 12 -9.82 9.80 21.22
N HIS A 13 -9.64 10.60 20.16
CA HIS A 13 -9.07 11.94 20.27
C HIS A 13 -10.19 12.99 20.32
N PRO A 14 -10.10 14.04 21.16
CA PRO A 14 -11.17 15.05 21.31
C PRO A 14 -11.46 15.85 20.03
N VAL A 15 -10.50 15.91 19.09
CA VAL A 15 -10.64 16.66 17.83
C VAL A 15 -10.70 15.75 16.60
N PHE A 16 -10.02 14.60 16.64
CA PHE A 16 -9.84 13.74 15.47
C PHE A 16 -10.63 12.45 15.67
N HIS A 17 -11.70 12.27 14.90
CA HIS A 17 -12.57 11.10 15.00
C HIS A 17 -11.90 9.82 14.49
N PHE A 18 -10.91 9.96 13.61
CA PHE A 18 -10.08 8.90 13.08
C PHE A 18 -8.63 9.35 13.12
N VAL A 19 -7.77 8.53 13.74
CA VAL A 19 -6.32 8.70 13.71
C VAL A 19 -5.71 7.38 13.28
N ALA A 20 -4.86 7.42 12.25
CA ALA A 20 -4.07 6.27 11.82
C ALA A 20 -2.58 6.67 11.82
N ALA A 21 -1.75 5.76 12.32
CA ALA A 21 -0.29 5.85 12.23
C ALA A 21 0.22 4.58 11.57
N PHE A 22 1.11 4.74 10.59
CA PHE A 22 1.66 3.63 9.84
C PHE A 22 3.19 3.75 9.79
N ASN A 23 3.88 2.67 10.14
CA ASN A 23 5.29 2.50 9.86
C ASN A 23 5.44 1.56 8.65
N ARG A 24 6.21 2.03 7.66
CA ARG A 24 6.64 1.26 6.51
C ARG A 24 8.05 0.76 6.78
N ASP A 25 8.19 -0.53 7.00
CA ASP A 25 9.49 -1.17 7.20
C ASP A 25 9.97 -1.82 5.90
N GLU A 26 11.14 -1.40 5.43
CA GLU A 26 11.66 -1.69 4.11
C GLU A 26 13.15 -1.98 4.10
N ASP A 27 13.63 -2.49 2.96
CA ASP A 27 15.05 -2.60 2.70
C ASP A 27 15.73 -1.23 2.84
N THR A 28 16.84 -1.21 3.59
CA THR A 28 17.66 -0.02 3.83
C THR A 28 18.21 0.65 2.55
N THR A 29 18.23 -0.06 1.43
CA THR A 29 18.66 0.44 0.12
C THR A 29 17.55 1.19 -0.63
N ARG A 30 16.31 1.13 -0.13
CA ARG A 30 15.17 1.79 -0.76
C ARG A 30 15.23 3.30 -0.53
N GLY A 31 15.13 4.06 -1.62
CA GLY A 31 15.20 5.52 -1.58
C GLY A 31 14.04 6.15 -0.82
N LEU A 32 14.26 7.36 -0.28
CA LEU A 32 13.22 8.15 0.36
C LEU A 32 12.13 8.54 -0.64
N SER A 33 10.87 8.44 -0.21
CA SER A 33 9.75 8.98 -0.96
C SER A 33 9.62 10.49 -0.77
N ALA A 34 9.13 11.17 -1.81
CA ALA A 34 8.75 12.56 -1.72
C ALA A 34 7.58 12.77 -0.73
N PRO A 35 7.43 13.98 -0.14
CA PRO A 35 6.26 14.32 0.64
C PRO A 35 4.96 14.09 -0.17
N PRO A 36 3.91 13.52 0.45
CA PRO A 36 2.68 13.24 -0.25
C PRO A 36 1.96 14.53 -0.63
N ALA A 37 1.33 14.53 -1.81
CA ALA A 37 0.48 15.61 -2.29
C ALA A 37 -0.87 15.04 -2.74
N VAL A 38 -1.90 15.90 -2.76
CA VAL A 38 -3.21 15.54 -3.31
C VAL A 38 -3.12 15.60 -4.84
N ASP A 39 -3.46 14.51 -5.52
CA ASP A 39 -3.49 14.46 -6.98
C ASP A 39 -4.81 14.97 -7.59
N ASP A 40 -4.94 14.88 -8.91
CA ASP A 40 -6.12 15.27 -9.68
C ASP A 40 -7.36 14.39 -9.41
N LYS A 41 -7.17 13.18 -8.88
CA LYS A 41 -8.22 12.26 -8.43
C LYS A 41 -8.64 12.51 -6.97
N GLY A 42 -7.96 13.42 -6.26
CA GLY A 42 -8.23 13.75 -4.87
C GLY A 42 -7.55 12.81 -3.86
N VAL A 43 -6.62 11.96 -4.31
CA VAL A 43 -5.89 11.03 -3.46
C VAL A 43 -4.64 11.69 -2.90
N LEU A 44 -4.49 11.61 -1.58
CA LEU A 44 -3.29 11.99 -0.83
C LEU A 44 -2.58 10.70 -0.40
N CYS A 45 -1.42 10.42 -0.99
CA CYS A 45 -0.64 9.24 -0.66
C CYS A 45 0.86 9.46 -0.92
N GLY A 46 1.71 8.69 -0.23
CA GLY A 46 3.13 8.62 -0.60
C GLY A 46 3.29 7.80 -1.88
N ILE A 47 4.33 8.08 -2.68
CA ILE A 47 4.64 7.29 -3.87
C ILE A 47 5.96 6.57 -3.65
N ASP A 48 5.93 5.28 -3.93
CA ASP A 48 7.12 4.44 -3.95
C ASP A 48 7.99 4.77 -5.17
N GLY A 49 9.20 5.26 -4.96
CA GLY A 49 10.10 5.63 -6.05
C GLY A 49 10.62 4.43 -6.86
N ALA A 50 10.64 3.22 -6.28
CA ALA A 50 11.17 2.02 -6.95
C ALA A 50 10.07 1.25 -7.70
N SER A 51 8.85 1.22 -7.15
CA SER A 51 7.77 0.38 -7.67
C SER A 51 6.50 1.13 -8.07
N GLY A 52 6.44 2.44 -7.85
CA GLY A 52 5.35 3.32 -8.30
C GLY A 52 4.02 3.17 -7.56
N GLY A 53 3.92 2.24 -6.60
CA GLY A 53 2.75 2.03 -5.76
C GLY A 53 2.68 2.97 -4.55
N THR A 54 1.73 2.70 -3.65
CA THR A 54 1.63 3.37 -2.35
C THR A 54 1.31 2.39 -1.23
N TRP A 55 1.87 2.61 -0.04
CA TRP A 55 1.63 1.78 1.14
C TRP A 55 0.46 2.28 2.00
N LEU A 56 0.08 3.56 1.86
CA LEU A 56 -1.06 4.16 2.54
C LEU A 56 -1.53 5.42 1.81
N GLY A 57 -2.82 5.71 1.93
CA GLY A 57 -3.36 6.97 1.48
C GLY A 57 -4.79 7.22 1.92
N VAL A 58 -5.27 8.41 1.59
CA VAL A 58 -6.66 8.82 1.77
C VAL A 58 -7.18 9.50 0.50
N ASN A 59 -8.39 9.16 0.10
CA ASN A 59 -9.11 9.96 -0.88
C ASN A 59 -9.81 11.10 -0.16
N THR A 60 -9.37 12.33 -0.39
CA THR A 60 -9.87 13.55 0.29
C THR A 60 -11.31 13.91 -0.09
N ARG A 61 -11.81 13.37 -1.21
CA ARG A 61 -13.20 13.60 -1.66
C ARG A 61 -14.17 12.62 -1.02
N THR A 62 -13.78 11.37 -0.83
CA THR A 62 -14.66 10.31 -0.28
C THR A 62 -14.40 10.00 1.20
N GLY A 63 -13.24 10.41 1.73
CA GLY A 63 -12.77 10.02 3.06
C GLY A 63 -12.23 8.59 3.13
N LEU A 64 -12.12 7.87 2.01
CA LEU A 64 -11.63 6.50 1.98
C LEU A 64 -10.16 6.44 2.37
N PHE A 65 -9.86 5.82 3.51
CA PHE A 65 -8.51 5.48 3.94
C PHE A 65 -8.18 4.05 3.50
N THR A 66 -7.01 3.84 2.92
CA THR A 66 -6.50 2.50 2.57
C THR A 66 -5.03 2.41 2.92
N ALA A 67 -4.64 1.29 3.54
CA ALA A 67 -3.26 0.98 3.86
C ALA A 67 -3.04 -0.53 3.70
N ILE A 68 -1.78 -0.93 3.57
CA ILE A 68 -1.43 -2.32 3.32
C ILE A 68 -0.25 -2.70 4.18
N LEU A 69 -0.31 -3.89 4.78
CA LEU A 69 0.74 -4.42 5.63
C LEU A 69 1.61 -5.41 4.86
N ASN A 70 2.80 -5.66 5.39
CA ASN A 70 3.63 -6.75 4.90
C ASN A 70 2.91 -8.09 5.14
N HIS A 71 3.10 -9.02 4.23
CA HIS A 71 2.64 -10.40 4.34
C HIS A 71 3.87 -11.26 4.15
N ASP A 72 4.21 -12.04 5.18
CA ASP A 72 5.30 -13.00 5.10
C ASP A 72 4.70 -14.36 4.78
N ASP A 73 4.96 -14.82 3.55
CA ASP A 73 4.34 -16.03 3.01
C ASP A 73 5.11 -17.28 3.49
N GLY A 74 6.24 -17.15 4.21
CA GLY A 74 7.10 -18.24 4.67
C GLY A 74 7.74 -19.09 3.55
N ALA A 75 7.23 -19.00 2.33
CA ALA A 75 7.80 -19.53 1.12
C ALA A 75 8.90 -18.58 0.66
N SER A 76 10.14 -18.93 1.07
CA SER A 76 11.40 -18.47 0.50
C SER A 76 11.22 -18.06 -0.95
N GLU A 77 11.67 -16.86 -1.33
CA GLU A 77 12.20 -16.33 -2.61
C GLU A 77 11.81 -16.97 -3.97
N ALA A 78 10.95 -17.98 -4.02
CA ALA A 78 10.75 -19.02 -5.03
C ALA A 78 9.39 -18.90 -5.72
N VAL A 79 8.58 -17.90 -5.36
CA VAL A 79 7.78 -17.19 -6.37
C VAL A 79 8.71 -16.22 -7.11
N SER A 80 9.89 -16.73 -7.53
CA SER A 80 10.84 -16.01 -8.35
C SER A 80 10.28 -15.96 -9.75
N ALA A 81 10.00 -14.73 -10.18
CA ALA A 81 9.60 -14.35 -11.53
C ALA A 81 8.18 -14.78 -11.96
N PRO A 82 7.44 -13.88 -12.63
CA PRO A 82 6.32 -14.33 -13.45
C PRO A 82 6.83 -15.40 -14.44
N PRO A 83 6.02 -16.44 -14.75
CA PRO A 83 6.40 -17.42 -15.76
C PRO A 83 6.83 -16.66 -17.01
N SER A 84 7.99 -17.02 -17.53
CA SER A 84 8.67 -16.34 -18.61
C SER A 84 7.69 -15.90 -19.71
N GLY A 85 7.45 -14.60 -19.83
CA GLY A 85 6.71 -14.01 -20.96
C GLY A 85 5.37 -13.32 -20.66
N SER A 86 4.90 -13.21 -19.42
CA SER A 86 3.63 -12.51 -19.14
C SER A 86 3.71 -11.48 -18.00
N GLY A 87 3.86 -10.20 -18.36
CA GLY A 87 3.49 -9.07 -17.52
C GLY A 87 4.58 -8.45 -16.64
N GLU A 88 4.54 -7.13 -16.52
CA GLU A 88 5.29 -6.32 -15.57
C GLU A 88 5.03 -6.81 -14.13
N ARG A 89 6.07 -6.87 -13.28
CA ARG A 89 5.88 -7.21 -11.85
C ARG A 89 5.12 -6.07 -11.18
N LEU A 90 3.83 -6.27 -10.95
CA LEU A 90 2.97 -5.30 -10.27
C LEU A 90 3.33 -5.22 -8.78
N SER A 91 3.50 -3.99 -8.26
CA SER A 91 3.71 -3.77 -6.82
C SER A 91 2.39 -3.84 -6.07
N ARG A 92 2.38 -4.38 -4.85
CA ARG A 92 1.17 -4.43 -4.02
C ARG A 92 0.66 -3.04 -3.66
N GLY A 93 1.54 -2.05 -3.64
CA GLY A 93 1.13 -0.67 -3.47
C GLY A 93 0.18 -0.17 -4.57
N GLN A 94 0.12 -0.84 -5.73
CA GLN A 94 -0.86 -0.53 -6.77
C GLN A 94 -2.29 -0.94 -6.37
N LEU A 95 -2.48 -1.95 -5.52
CA LEU A 95 -3.80 -2.31 -5.01
C LEU A 95 -4.38 -1.19 -4.14
N VAL A 96 -3.55 -0.64 -3.25
CA VAL A 96 -3.93 0.52 -2.41
C VAL A 96 -4.33 1.67 -3.31
N ARG A 97 -3.55 1.94 -4.35
CA ARG A 97 -3.82 3.02 -5.30
C ARG A 97 -5.16 2.82 -6.01
N ARG A 98 -5.43 1.62 -6.55
CA ARG A 98 -6.70 1.32 -7.25
C ARG A 98 -7.91 1.51 -6.36
N VAL A 99 -7.84 1.05 -5.11
CA VAL A 99 -8.93 1.22 -4.13
C VAL A 99 -9.15 2.71 -3.85
N LEU A 100 -8.09 3.48 -3.63
CA LEU A 100 -8.18 4.93 -3.38
C LEU A 100 -8.78 5.71 -4.56
N GLU A 101 -8.57 5.25 -5.79
CA GLU A 101 -9.11 5.86 -7.00
C GLU A 101 -10.57 5.50 -7.28
N GLY A 102 -11.20 4.68 -6.44
CA GLY A 102 -12.62 4.30 -6.55
C GLY A 102 -12.85 2.84 -6.97
N GLY A 103 -11.80 2.02 -7.05
CA GLY A 103 -11.95 0.57 -7.19
C GLY A 103 -12.59 -0.05 -5.95
N ALA A 104 -13.41 -1.11 -6.13
CA ALA A 104 -14.03 -1.77 -5.00
C ALA A 104 -12.97 -2.54 -4.21
N ALA A 105 -12.99 -2.41 -2.87
CA ALA A 105 -12.05 -3.11 -2.01
C ALA A 105 -12.13 -4.64 -2.18
N VAL A 106 -13.31 -5.18 -2.52
CA VAL A 106 -13.50 -6.60 -2.79
C VAL A 106 -12.69 -7.09 -4.00
N ASP A 107 -12.63 -6.29 -5.07
CA ASP A 107 -11.86 -6.62 -6.26
C ASP A 107 -10.36 -6.67 -5.93
N ALA A 108 -9.89 -5.75 -5.08
CA ALA A 108 -8.51 -5.73 -4.62
C ALA A 108 -8.14 -6.96 -3.76
N VAL A 109 -9.10 -7.49 -2.98
CA VAL A 109 -8.90 -8.71 -2.17
C VAL A 109 -8.76 -9.95 -3.07
N ASP A 110 -9.59 -10.05 -4.11
CA ASP A 110 -9.52 -11.16 -5.07
C ASP A 110 -8.23 -11.12 -5.91
N GLU A 111 -7.76 -9.91 -6.23
CA GLU A 111 -6.50 -9.71 -6.97
C GLU A 111 -5.25 -9.85 -6.11
N TRP A 112 -5.34 -9.65 -4.79
CA TRP A 112 -4.18 -9.61 -3.87
C TRP A 112 -3.25 -10.83 -4.01
N ARG A 113 -3.80 -12.02 -4.23
CA ARG A 113 -3.04 -13.27 -4.41
C ARG A 113 -2.11 -13.28 -5.63
N ARG A 114 -2.28 -12.34 -6.56
CA ARG A 114 -1.43 -12.19 -7.76
C ARG A 114 -0.14 -11.42 -7.49
N TYR A 115 0.01 -10.87 -6.28
CA TYR A 115 1.14 -10.02 -5.93
C TYR A 115 2.03 -10.72 -4.89
N PRO A 116 3.36 -10.67 -5.04
CA PRO A 116 4.30 -11.37 -4.15
C PRO A 116 4.35 -10.77 -2.73
N GLY A 117 4.58 -11.61 -1.71
CA GLY A 117 4.58 -11.25 -0.27
C GLY A 117 5.52 -10.11 0.15
N TYR A 118 6.59 -9.84 -0.61
CA TYR A 118 7.52 -8.75 -0.35
C TYR A 118 7.71 -7.90 -1.61
N ASN A 119 6.80 -6.97 -1.87
CA ASN A 119 6.97 -5.83 -2.80
C ASN A 119 5.82 -4.83 -2.57
N LEU A 120 6.02 -3.88 -1.65
CA LEU A 120 5.24 -2.64 -1.63
C LEU A 120 5.65 -1.75 -2.78
#